data_AF-A0A7V0VXX8-F1
#
_entry.id   AF-A0A7V0VXX8-F1
#
_cell.length_a   1.000
_cell.length_b   1.000
_cell.length_c   1.000
_cell.angle_alpha   90.00
_cell.angle_beta   90.00
_cell.angle_gamma   90.00
#
_symmetry.space_group_name_H-M   'P 1'
#
loop_
_entity.id
_entity.type
_entity.pdbx_description
1 polymer ?
#
loop_
_entity_poly.entity_id
_entity_poly.type
_entity_poly.pdbx_seq_one_letter_code
_entity_poly.pdbx_strand_id
1 'polypeptide(L)'
;MIHIRDIKVEEGNKWVDVHMGQGEINLPHIINLVTSAIEQNKIDPIVLPEHMPKVVNEQANEIASAYAIGYVNGMIRQCEWLKVKG
;
A
#
# COMPACT_ATOMS: atom_id res chain seq x y z
N MET A 1 6.83 2.34 -12.25
CA MET A 1 6.51 2.97 -10.95
C MET A 1 5.08 2.63 -10.61
N ILE A 2 4.82 2.19 -9.38
CA ILE A 2 3.49 1.80 -8.90
C ILE A 2 3.11 2.71 -7.73
N HIS A 3 1.96 3.34 -7.86
CA HIS A 3 1.36 4.16 -6.81
C HIS A 3 0.29 3.33 -6.10
N ILE A 4 0.37 3.25 -4.79
CA ILE A 4 -0.61 2.53 -3.96
C ILE A 4 -1.22 3.54 -2.99
N ARG A 5 -2.52 3.41 -2.76
CA ARG A 5 -3.25 4.10 -1.71
C ARG A 5 -4.36 3.20 -1.21
N ASP A 6 -4.88 3.52 -0.04
CA ASP A 6 -6.06 2.87 0.50
C ASP A 6 -7.17 3.90 0.63
N ILE A 7 -8.39 3.50 0.26
CA ILE A 7 -9.54 4.40 0.17
C ILE A 7 -10.76 3.74 0.78
N LYS A 8 -11.65 4.56 1.32
CA LYS A 8 -12.95 4.14 1.84
C LYS A 8 -14.07 4.83 1.07
N VAL A 9 -15.19 4.14 0.84
CA VAL A 9 -16.40 4.75 0.29
C VAL A 9 -17.26 5.28 1.43
N GLU A 10 -17.44 6.60 1.47
CA GLU A 10 -18.44 7.27 2.33
C GLU A 10 -19.83 7.27 1.66
N GLU A 11 -20.87 7.53 2.45
CA GLU A 11 -22.24 7.69 1.95
C GLU A 11 -22.28 8.65 0.74
N GLY A 12 -23.00 8.26 -0.32
CA GLY A 12 -23.12 9.05 -1.54
C GLY A 12 -21.98 8.88 -2.56
N ASN A 13 -21.30 7.72 -2.58
CA ASN A 13 -20.23 7.38 -3.55
C ASN A 13 -19.00 8.30 -3.49
N LYS A 14 -18.75 8.89 -2.32
CA LYS A 14 -17.57 9.73 -2.11
C LYS A 14 -16.41 8.84 -1.66
N TRP A 15 -15.30 8.90 -2.40
CA TRP A 15 -14.07 8.18 -2.05
C TRP A 15 -13.19 9.09 -1.21
N VAL A 16 -12.72 8.58 -0.07
CA VAL A 16 -11.79 9.30 0.80
C VAL A 16 -10.51 8.49 0.97
N ASP A 17 -9.36 9.16 0.84
CA ASP A 17 -8.07 8.56 1.16
C ASP A 17 -7.99 8.30 2.66
N VAL A 18 -7.53 7.11 3.04
CA VAL A 18 -7.34 6.68 4.42
C VAL A 18 -5.94 6.11 4.61
N HIS A 19 -5.54 5.89 5.86
CA HIS A 19 -4.27 5.23 6.11
C HIS A 19 -4.28 3.81 5.55
N MET A 20 -3.11 3.33 5.12
CA MET A 20 -2.96 1.97 4.59
C MET A 20 -3.50 0.92 5.57
N GLY A 21 -4.32 0.00 5.08
CA GLY A 21 -4.93 -1.06 5.88
C GLY A 21 -6.20 -0.64 6.63
N GLN A 22 -6.71 0.57 6.40
CA GLN A 22 -7.94 1.08 7.00
C GLN A 22 -9.06 1.32 5.99
N GLY A 23 -8.79 1.13 4.70
CA GLY A 23 -9.77 1.28 3.64
C GLY A 23 -10.35 -0.03 3.18
N GLU A 24 -10.92 0.02 1.98
CA GLU A 24 -11.69 -1.05 1.35
C GLU A 24 -10.93 -1.67 0.18
N ILE A 25 -9.73 -1.17 -0.13
CA ILE A 25 -8.88 -1.77 -1.15
C ILE A 25 -8.34 -3.10 -0.64
N ASN A 26 -8.46 -4.14 -1.48
CA ASN A 26 -7.82 -5.43 -1.22
C ASN A 26 -6.31 -5.34 -1.48
N LEU A 27 -5.60 -4.65 -0.59
CA LEU A 27 -4.14 -4.49 -0.63
C LEU A 27 -3.41 -5.84 -0.71
N PRO A 28 -3.77 -6.90 0.04
CA PRO A 28 -3.10 -8.19 -0.08
C PRO A 28 -3.13 -8.78 -1.49
N HIS A 29 -4.27 -8.67 -2.18
CA HIS A 29 -4.39 -9.12 -3.56
C HIS A 29 -3.51 -8.30 -4.51
N ILE A 30 -3.51 -6.97 -4.38
CA ILE A 30 -2.65 -6.08 -5.19
C ILE A 30 -1.17 -6.41 -4.97
N ILE A 31 -0.74 -6.53 -3.71
CA ILE A 31 0.65 -6.88 -3.39
C ILE A 31 1.03 -8.22 -4.00
N ASN A 32 0.18 -9.23 -3.91
CA ASN A 32 0.44 -10.52 -4.54
C ASN A 32 0.61 -10.41 -6.06
N LEU A 33 -0.23 -9.62 -6.75
CA LEU A 33 -0.09 -9.35 -8.18
C LEU A 33 1.24 -8.65 -8.51
N VAL A 34 1.62 -7.65 -7.72
CA VAL A 34 2.89 -6.93 -7.89
C VAL A 34 4.08 -7.88 -7.70
N THR A 35 4.11 -8.65 -6.62
CA THR A 35 5.19 -9.61 -6.35
C THR A 35 5.27 -10.69 -7.42
N SER A 36 4.13 -11.23 -7.89
CA SER A 36 4.12 -12.17 -9.02
C SER A 36 4.64 -11.53 -10.31
N ALA A 37 4.31 -10.27 -10.59
CA ALA A 37 4.82 -9.58 -11.77
C ALA A 37 6.34 -9.37 -11.71
N ILE A 38 6.87 -9.01 -10.53
CA ILE A 38 8.32 -8.89 -10.28
C ILE A 38 9.03 -10.21 -10.62
N GLU A 39 8.52 -11.32 -10.11
CA GLU A 39 9.11 -12.65 -10.29
C GLU A 39 9.05 -13.13 -11.75
N GLN A 40 7.87 -13.03 -12.37
CA GLN A 40 7.64 -13.59 -13.72
C GLN A 40 8.28 -12.74 -14.81
N ASN A 41 8.21 -11.42 -14.69
CA ASN A 41 8.62 -10.51 -15.74
C ASN A 41 9.98 -9.84 -15.47
N LYS A 42 10.62 -10.16 -14.33
CA LYS A 42 11.88 -9.55 -13.89
C LYS A 42 11.84 -8.02 -13.90
N ILE A 43 10.66 -7.46 -13.58
CA ILE A 43 10.48 -6.03 -13.40
C ILE A 43 10.79 -5.67 -11.95
N ASP A 44 11.43 -4.53 -11.71
CA ASP A 44 11.69 -4.02 -10.36
C ASP A 44 11.05 -2.63 -10.20
N PRO A 45 9.72 -2.56 -10.02
CA PRO A 45 9.03 -1.30 -9.91
C PRO A 45 9.27 -0.69 -8.53
N ILE A 46 9.60 0.60 -8.50
CA ILE A 46 9.46 1.40 -7.29
C ILE A 46 7.97 1.46 -6.92
N VAL A 47 7.63 1.00 -5.72
CA VAL A 47 6.28 1.05 -5.14
C VAL A 47 6.23 2.15 -4.09
N LEU A 48 5.36 3.14 -4.28
CA LEU A 48 5.21 4.29 -3.39
C LEU A 48 3.78 4.46 -2.90
N PRO A 49 3.58 4.84 -1.64
CA PRO A 49 2.30 5.39 -1.21
C PRO A 49 2.06 6.75 -1.90
N GLU A 50 0.87 6.96 -2.45
CA GLU A 50 0.55 8.16 -3.24
C GLU A 50 -0.12 9.26 -2.40
N HIS A 51 -1.39 9.06 -2.05
CA HIS A 51 -2.21 10.00 -1.30
C HIS A 51 -2.44 9.49 0.12
N MET A 52 -2.25 10.36 1.11
CA MET A 52 -2.55 10.10 2.52
C MET A 52 -3.70 11.01 2.99
N PRO A 53 -4.48 10.58 4.01
CA PRO A 53 -5.51 11.43 4.61
C PRO A 53 -4.90 12.74 5.11
N LYS A 54 -5.67 13.83 5.01
CA LYS A 54 -5.26 15.13 5.58
C LYS A 54 -5.11 15.01 7.09
N VAL A 55 -3.96 15.45 7.60
CA VAL A 55 -3.62 15.44 9.03
C VAL A 55 -3.36 16.85 9.55
N VAL A 56 -3.34 16.98 10.88
CA VAL A 56 -3.34 18.27 11.58
C VAL A 56 -2.07 19.10 11.43
N ASN A 57 -0.93 18.49 11.09
CA ASN A 57 0.36 19.17 10.92
C ASN A 57 1.37 18.32 10.12
N GLU A 58 2.52 18.91 9.79
CA GLU A 58 3.59 18.25 9.02
C GLU A 58 4.17 17.03 9.73
N GLN A 59 4.36 17.09 11.05
CA GLN A 59 4.86 15.95 11.83
C GLN A 59 3.94 14.72 11.70
N ALA A 60 2.63 14.92 11.80
CA ALA A 60 1.66 13.86 11.60
C ALA A 60 1.70 13.32 10.16
N ASN A 61 2.01 14.18 9.18
CA ASN A 61 2.11 13.79 7.77
C ASN A 61 3.34 12.92 7.50
N GLU A 62 4.48 13.25 8.12
CA GLU A 62 5.70 12.45 8.08
C GLU A 62 5.46 11.06 8.69
N ILE A 63 4.81 11.01 9.86
CA ILE A 63 4.46 9.75 10.52
C ILE A 63 3.54 8.90 9.65
N ALA A 64 2.50 9.50 9.06
CA ALA A 64 1.56 8.80 8.18
C ALA A 64 2.26 8.26 6.92
N SER A 65 3.17 9.05 6.33
CA SER A 65 3.94 8.67 5.15
C SER A 65 4.90 7.52 5.47
N ALA A 66 5.63 7.62 6.59
CA ALA A 66 6.53 6.56 7.05
C ALA A 66 5.78 5.26 7.35
N TYR A 67 4.61 5.37 7.98
CA TYR A 67 3.71 4.23 8.23
C TYR A 67 3.30 3.57 6.92
N ALA A 68 2.85 4.34 5.93
CA ALA A 68 2.40 3.80 4.65
C ALA A 68 3.52 3.08 3.89
N ILE A 69 4.74 3.65 3.87
CA ILE A 69 5.92 2.99 3.30
C ILE A 69 6.22 1.68 4.03
N GLY A 70 6.25 1.72 5.36
CA GLY A 70 6.51 0.54 6.19
C GLY A 70 5.47 -0.55 6.01
N TYR A 71 4.20 -0.19 5.91
CA TYR A 71 3.09 -1.10 5.71
C TYR A 71 3.22 -1.85 4.38
N VAL A 72 3.39 -1.12 3.27
CA VAL A 72 3.52 -1.70 1.92
C VAL A 72 4.77 -2.59 1.84
N ASN A 73 5.92 -2.12 2.32
CA ASN A 73 7.15 -2.91 2.34
C ASN A 73 7.02 -4.16 3.21
N GLY A 74 6.31 -4.07 4.34
CA GLY A 74 6.04 -5.20 5.22
C GLY A 74 5.23 -6.29 4.51
N MET A 75 4.18 -5.90 3.78
CA MET A 75 3.37 -6.84 3.00
C MET A 75 4.18 -7.56 1.92
N ILE A 76 4.99 -6.82 1.15
CA ILE A 76 5.85 -7.38 0.10
C ILE A 76 6.81 -8.41 0.70
N ARG A 77 7.53 -8.05 1.77
CA ARG A 77 8.46 -8.96 2.46
C ARG A 77 7.77 -10.19 3.04
N GLN A 78 6.56 -10.03 3.55
CA GLN A 78 5.80 -11.17 4.08
C GLN A 78 5.41 -12.13 2.95
N CYS A 79 5.00 -11.63 1.78
CA CYS A 79 4.75 -12.46 0.60
C CYS A 79 6.02 -13.23 0.16
N GLU A 80 7.17 -12.57 0.10
CA GLU A 80 8.46 -13.21 -0.20
C GLU A 80 8.79 -14.32 0.81
N TRP A 81 8.60 -14.05 2.11
CA TRP A 81 8.90 -15.01 3.17
C TRP A 81 8.03 -16.26 3.13
N LEU A 82 6.73 -16.09 2.88
CA LEU A 82 5.78 -17.20 2.79
C LEU A 82 6.10 -18.13 1.61
N LYS A 83 6.62 -17.59 0.50
CA LYS A 83 7.03 -18.39 -0.67
C LYS A 83 8.30 -19.20 -0.42
N VAL A 84 9.24 -18.71 0.39
CA VAL A 84 10.47 -19.45 0.73
C VAL A 84 10.19 -20.65 1.65
N LYS A 85 9.10 -20.60 2.42
CA LYS A 85 8.73 -21.63 3.40
C LYS A 85 7.68 -22.63 2.92
N GLY A 86 7.05 -22.36 1.78
CA GLY A 86 6.00 -23.20 1.18
C GLY A 86 6.50 -24.16 0.11
#